data_AF-A0A8H6M326-F1
#
_entry.id   AF-A0A8H6M326-F1
#
_cell.length_a   1.000
_cell.length_b   1.000
_cell.length_c   1.000
_cell.angle_alpha   90.00
_cell.angle_beta   90.00
_cell.angle_gamma   90.00
#
_symmetry.space_group_name_H-M   'P 1'
#
loop_
_entity.id
_entity.type
_entity.pdbx_description
1 polymer ?
#
loop_
_entity_poly.entity_id
_entity_poly.type
_entity_poly.pdbx_seq_one_letter_code
_entity_poly.pdbx_strand_id
1 'polypeptide(L)'
;MSSALVERNATQFLTSMFPATWEIAVHIFNTKTPFRSVKNARDVISGNFLAHTIRLLASSHLTPDETSQGKEIIKLLGRYASCPDVIVELGKLPEIDRFSLRGLAGNEQAWFFWNGFRLSIMQRNTYFIKTQYNGDFICDYASCHSTNHGTAGSSDTGKLKKCSRCSSVVYCSTECQRKDWIEFHRGECTESRNEHIRRKSSQSCYTHQMRRFHVAYVAFLLNRYCSGLEWDIADRRSITSLDGSCLILQPDSVSLEGEGWWESHPQLHFPQHYLKPRLSALKDEYISGAGSPGVRLVQAFFPLGMKFGVVLTVRLTKSGDQYKGGYSMVRYGLPA
;
A
#
# COMPACT_ATOMS: atom_id res chain seq x y z
N MET A 1 -16.14 17.40 -45.28
CA MET A 1 -16.24 16.04 -44.71
C MET A 1 -17.33 16.04 -43.67
N SER A 2 -18.23 15.06 -43.65
CA SER A 2 -19.28 14.98 -42.62
C SER A 2 -18.66 14.71 -41.24
N SER A 3 -19.24 15.27 -40.17
CA SER A 3 -18.82 15.01 -38.77
C SER A 3 -18.69 13.52 -38.47
N ALA A 4 -19.61 12.72 -39.03
CA ALA A 4 -19.62 11.26 -38.89
C ALA A 4 -18.38 10.57 -39.48
N LEU A 5 -17.81 11.08 -40.59
CA LEU A 5 -16.60 10.50 -41.17
C LEU A 5 -15.37 10.80 -40.31
N VAL A 6 -15.30 11.99 -39.72
CA VAL A 6 -14.22 12.40 -38.81
C VAL A 6 -14.27 11.56 -37.53
N GLU A 7 -15.46 11.38 -36.94
CA GLU A 7 -15.66 10.53 -35.75
C GLU A 7 -15.31 9.07 -36.01
N ARG A 8 -15.69 8.53 -37.18
CA ARG A 8 -15.35 7.15 -37.57
C ARG A 8 -13.84 6.95 -37.72
N ASN A 9 -13.16 7.88 -38.39
CA ASN A 9 -11.70 7.81 -38.58
C ASN A 9 -10.95 7.96 -37.26
N ALA A 10 -11.39 8.87 -36.39
CA ALA A 10 -10.81 9.06 -35.06
C ALA A 10 -10.97 7.80 -34.19
N THR A 11 -12.15 7.18 -34.23
CA THR A 11 -12.42 5.92 -33.52
C THR A 11 -11.52 4.79 -34.01
N GLN A 12 -11.44 4.58 -35.33
CA GLN A 12 -10.62 3.52 -35.91
C GLN A 12 -9.14 3.69 -35.58
N PHE A 13 -8.65 4.95 -35.61
CA PHE A 13 -7.30 5.27 -35.18
C PHE A 13 -7.07 4.93 -33.71
N LEU A 14 -7.97 5.36 -32.82
CA LEU A 14 -7.89 5.08 -31.38
C LEU A 14 -7.87 3.58 -31.08
N THR A 15 -8.76 2.80 -31.71
CA THR A 15 -8.81 1.34 -31.55
C THR A 15 -7.50 0.68 -32.04
N SER A 16 -6.93 1.16 -33.16
CA SER A 16 -5.65 0.62 -33.68
C SER A 16 -4.45 0.83 -32.74
N MET A 17 -4.51 1.82 -31.84
CA MET A 17 -3.45 2.07 -30.86
C MET A 17 -3.59 1.20 -29.59
N PHE A 18 -4.71 0.51 -29.40
CA PHE A 18 -4.99 -0.18 -28.15
C PHE A 18 -3.99 -1.31 -27.85
N PRO A 19 -3.69 -2.22 -28.79
CA PRO A 19 -2.72 -3.29 -28.54
C PRO A 19 -1.33 -2.74 -28.18
N ALA A 20 -0.88 -1.69 -28.87
CA ALA A 20 0.40 -1.05 -28.56
C ALA A 20 0.39 -0.40 -27.17
N THR A 21 -0.73 0.22 -26.78
CA THR A 21 -0.92 0.83 -25.45
C THR A 21 -0.84 -0.22 -24.35
N TRP A 22 -1.47 -1.38 -24.57
CA TRP A 22 -1.41 -2.53 -23.67
C TRP A 22 0.01 -3.08 -23.54
N GLU A 23 0.69 -3.36 -24.66
CA GLU A 23 2.06 -3.88 -24.65
C GLU A 23 3.03 -2.92 -23.94
N ILE A 24 2.88 -1.61 -24.17
CA ILE A 24 3.64 -0.59 -23.46
C ILE A 24 3.35 -0.65 -21.96
N ALA A 25 2.09 -0.73 -21.54
CA ALA A 25 1.74 -0.84 -20.13
C ALA A 25 2.36 -2.10 -19.50
N VAL A 26 2.22 -3.25 -20.13
CA VAL A 26 2.82 -4.52 -19.66
C VAL A 26 4.33 -4.38 -19.53
N HIS A 27 5.01 -3.83 -20.53
CA HIS A 27 6.46 -3.65 -20.50
C HIS A 27 6.90 -2.69 -19.39
N ILE A 28 6.16 -1.59 -19.20
CA ILE A 28 6.42 -0.60 -18.18
C ILE A 28 6.27 -1.19 -16.76
N PHE A 29 5.29 -2.07 -16.54
CA PHE A 29 5.03 -2.63 -15.21
C PHE A 29 5.78 -3.93 -14.94
N ASN A 30 6.14 -4.70 -15.97
CA ASN A 30 6.88 -5.96 -15.87
C ASN A 30 8.40 -5.74 -15.74
N THR A 31 8.81 -4.83 -14.85
CA THR A 31 10.22 -4.58 -14.57
C THR A 31 10.74 -5.57 -13.54
N LYS A 32 11.93 -6.13 -13.78
CA LYS A 32 12.64 -6.96 -12.79
C LYS A 32 13.03 -6.17 -11.52
N THR A 33 13.03 -4.84 -11.60
CA THR A 33 13.32 -3.92 -10.49
C THR A 33 12.00 -3.44 -9.88
N PRO A 34 11.70 -3.80 -8.61
CA PRO A 34 10.38 -3.51 -8.01
C PRO A 34 10.04 -2.02 -8.07
N PHE A 35 10.86 -1.18 -7.45
CA PHE A 35 10.54 0.26 -7.32
C PHE A 35 10.58 1.02 -8.63
N ARG A 36 11.14 0.42 -9.68
CA ARG A 36 10.99 0.97 -11.01
C ARG A 36 9.53 0.95 -11.42
N SER A 37 8.76 -0.09 -11.08
CA SER A 37 7.31 -0.14 -11.34
C SER A 37 6.55 1.00 -10.65
N VAL A 38 6.91 1.38 -9.42
CA VAL A 38 6.27 2.51 -8.71
C VAL A 38 6.59 3.84 -9.40
N LYS A 39 7.87 4.07 -9.74
CA LYS A 39 8.29 5.28 -10.50
C LYS A 39 7.64 5.32 -11.87
N ASN A 40 7.61 4.19 -12.55
CA ASN A 40 6.97 4.03 -13.84
C ASN A 40 5.47 4.32 -13.75
N ALA A 41 4.76 3.83 -12.72
CA ALA A 41 3.36 4.17 -12.47
C ALA A 41 3.16 5.68 -12.37
N ARG A 42 3.98 6.33 -11.53
CA ARG A 42 3.99 7.78 -11.35
C ARG A 42 4.21 8.49 -12.68
N ASP A 43 5.25 8.13 -13.42
CA ASP A 43 5.64 8.80 -14.67
C ASP A 43 4.57 8.61 -15.76
N VAL A 44 3.95 7.43 -15.86
CA VAL A 44 2.82 7.13 -16.74
C VAL A 44 1.60 8.00 -16.40
N ILE A 45 1.31 8.17 -15.11
CA ILE A 45 0.21 9.02 -14.65
C ILE A 45 0.50 10.49 -14.94
N SER A 46 1.71 10.98 -14.64
CA SER A 46 2.15 12.34 -14.98
C SER A 46 2.09 12.61 -16.48
N GLY A 47 2.33 11.59 -17.32
CA GLY A 47 2.21 11.64 -18.77
C GLY A 47 0.77 11.58 -19.30
N ASN A 48 -0.25 11.69 -18.44
CA ASN A 48 -1.67 11.69 -18.79
C ASN A 48 -2.18 10.38 -19.45
N PHE A 49 -1.43 9.30 -19.31
CA PHE A 49 -1.77 7.99 -19.90
C PHE A 49 -3.11 7.44 -19.40
N LEU A 50 -3.46 7.69 -18.14
CA LEU A 50 -4.75 7.28 -17.58
C LEU A 50 -5.92 7.96 -18.29
N ALA A 51 -5.83 9.28 -18.55
CA ALA A 51 -6.89 9.98 -19.27
C ALA A 51 -7.05 9.45 -20.70
N HIS A 52 -5.94 9.10 -21.37
CA HIS A 52 -5.98 8.45 -22.69
C HIS A 52 -6.62 7.07 -22.63
N THR A 53 -6.23 6.24 -21.65
CA THR A 53 -6.84 4.92 -21.42
C THR A 53 -8.35 5.03 -21.21
N ILE A 54 -8.80 6.03 -20.45
CA ILE A 54 -10.21 6.27 -20.19
C ILE A 54 -10.97 6.71 -21.44
N ARG A 55 -10.39 7.59 -22.25
CA ARG A 55 -10.97 7.99 -23.54
C ARG A 55 -11.10 6.80 -24.48
N LEU A 56 -10.11 5.91 -24.51
CA LEU A 56 -10.17 4.66 -25.27
C LEU A 56 -11.31 3.77 -24.76
N LEU A 57 -11.40 3.56 -23.43
CA LEU A 57 -12.46 2.76 -22.80
C LEU A 57 -13.87 3.34 -22.97
N ALA A 58 -13.98 4.66 -23.16
CA ALA A 58 -15.24 5.33 -23.44
C ALA A 58 -15.74 5.14 -24.89
N SER A 59 -14.92 4.57 -25.77
CA SER A 59 -15.29 4.29 -27.16
C SER A 59 -16.33 3.17 -27.23
N SER A 60 -17.43 3.40 -27.95
CA SER A 60 -18.50 2.42 -28.18
C SER A 60 -18.09 1.22 -29.03
N HIS A 61 -16.88 1.22 -29.60
CA HIS A 61 -16.43 0.25 -30.60
C HIS A 61 -15.34 -0.70 -30.11
N LEU A 62 -15.05 -0.72 -28.80
CA LEU A 62 -14.08 -1.67 -28.27
C LEU A 62 -14.60 -3.10 -28.35
N THR A 63 -13.71 -4.00 -28.74
CA THR A 63 -13.92 -5.43 -28.59
C THR A 63 -13.94 -5.83 -27.10
N PRO A 64 -14.49 -7.02 -26.77
CA PRO A 64 -14.41 -7.55 -25.40
C PRO A 64 -12.96 -7.70 -24.90
N ASP A 65 -12.01 -8.05 -25.77
CA ASP A 65 -10.59 -8.20 -25.43
C ASP A 65 -9.95 -6.84 -25.10
N GLU A 66 -10.15 -5.82 -25.91
CA GLU A 66 -9.65 -4.46 -25.64
C GLU A 66 -10.26 -3.88 -24.36
N THR A 67 -11.56 -4.14 -24.15
CA THR A 67 -12.25 -3.79 -22.89
C THR A 67 -11.59 -4.48 -21.70
N SER A 68 -11.21 -5.76 -21.85
CA SER A 68 -10.50 -6.53 -20.82
C SER A 68 -9.11 -5.94 -20.53
N GLN A 69 -8.31 -5.72 -21.58
CA GLN A 69 -6.98 -5.13 -21.47
C GLN A 69 -7.02 -3.73 -20.81
N GLY A 70 -7.99 -2.88 -21.17
CA GLY A 70 -8.14 -1.56 -20.54
C GLY A 70 -8.50 -1.64 -19.06
N LYS A 71 -9.29 -2.63 -18.65
CA LYS A 71 -9.52 -2.91 -17.22
C LYS A 71 -8.23 -3.34 -16.54
N GLU A 72 -7.42 -4.19 -17.17
CA GLU A 72 -6.14 -4.60 -16.62
C GLU A 72 -5.17 -3.41 -16.48
N ILE A 73 -5.17 -2.45 -17.42
CA ILE A 73 -4.41 -1.20 -17.29
C ILE A 73 -4.88 -0.41 -16.06
N ILE A 74 -6.20 -0.21 -15.90
CA ILE A 74 -6.76 0.51 -14.73
C ILE A 74 -6.40 -0.22 -13.44
N LYS A 75 -6.49 -1.55 -13.40
CA LYS A 75 -6.10 -2.36 -12.24
C LYS A 75 -4.61 -2.20 -11.95
N LEU A 76 -3.74 -2.28 -12.95
CA LEU A 76 -2.29 -2.12 -12.80
C LEU A 76 -1.95 -0.75 -12.21
N LEU A 77 -2.55 0.34 -12.72
CA LEU A 77 -2.38 1.68 -12.16
C LEU A 77 -2.92 1.77 -10.73
N GLY A 78 -4.08 1.16 -10.50
CA GLY A 78 -4.75 1.09 -9.19
C GLY A 78 -3.93 0.38 -8.12
N ARG A 79 -3.17 -0.66 -8.48
CA ARG A 79 -2.28 -1.39 -7.58
C ARG A 79 -1.25 -0.47 -6.92
N TYR A 80 -0.72 0.50 -7.67
CA TYR A 80 0.30 1.42 -7.18
C TYR A 80 -0.27 2.67 -6.52
N ALA A 81 -1.59 2.84 -6.51
CA ALA A 81 -2.22 3.97 -5.86
C ALA A 81 -2.14 3.93 -4.32
N SER A 82 -1.54 2.89 -3.72
CA SER A 82 -1.11 2.91 -2.33
C SER A 82 0.24 3.60 -2.12
N CYS A 83 0.95 4.04 -3.17
CA CYS A 83 2.23 4.71 -3.05
C CYS A 83 2.04 6.24 -2.99
N PRO A 84 2.60 6.95 -2.00
CA PRO A 84 2.47 8.40 -1.86
C PRO A 84 2.75 9.20 -3.14
N ASP A 85 3.87 8.91 -3.81
CA ASP A 85 4.27 9.64 -5.02
C ASP A 85 3.28 9.44 -6.17
N VAL A 86 2.63 8.26 -6.23
CA VAL A 86 1.61 7.95 -7.23
C VAL A 86 0.31 8.68 -6.90
N ILE A 87 -0.10 8.71 -5.62
CA ILE A 87 -1.30 9.45 -5.16
C ILE A 87 -1.18 10.94 -5.49
N VAL A 88 0.00 11.53 -5.27
CA VAL A 88 0.27 12.93 -5.59
C VAL A 88 0.02 13.22 -7.07
N GLU A 89 0.52 12.37 -7.97
CA GLU A 89 0.29 12.55 -9.41
C GLU A 89 -1.16 12.28 -9.82
N LEU A 90 -1.81 11.29 -9.21
CA LEU A 90 -3.24 11.04 -9.44
C LEU A 90 -4.10 12.25 -9.04
N GLY A 91 -3.71 12.97 -7.98
CA GLY A 91 -4.38 14.21 -7.56
C GLY A 91 -4.20 15.40 -8.52
N LYS A 92 -3.25 15.32 -9.46
CA LYS A 92 -3.00 16.35 -10.48
C LYS A 92 -3.71 16.07 -11.81
N LEU A 93 -4.31 14.89 -11.96
CA LEU A 93 -4.95 14.52 -13.22
C LEU A 93 -6.06 15.52 -13.56
N PRO A 94 -6.16 15.93 -14.84
CA PRO A 94 -7.25 16.79 -15.26
C PRO A 94 -8.59 16.06 -15.05
N GLU A 95 -9.65 16.84 -14.85
CA GLU A 95 -10.99 16.27 -14.87
C GLU A 95 -11.22 15.55 -16.20
N ILE A 96 -11.74 14.33 -16.13
CA ILE A 96 -12.14 13.58 -17.31
C ILE A 96 -13.36 14.28 -17.89
N ASP A 97 -13.30 14.56 -19.18
CA ASP A 97 -14.37 15.27 -19.87
C ASP A 97 -15.70 14.50 -19.79
N ARG A 98 -16.80 15.26 -19.77
CA ARG A 98 -18.15 14.71 -19.62
C ARG A 98 -18.51 13.72 -20.72
N PHE A 99 -17.93 13.86 -21.91
CA PHE A 99 -18.17 12.96 -23.04
C PHE A 99 -17.60 11.56 -22.74
N SER A 100 -16.34 11.50 -22.28
CA SER A 100 -15.69 10.25 -21.88
C SER A 100 -16.44 9.55 -20.73
N LEU A 101 -16.94 10.31 -19.76
CA LEU A 101 -17.74 9.75 -18.66
C LEU A 101 -19.07 9.15 -19.15
N ARG A 102 -19.74 9.79 -20.12
CA ARG A 102 -20.96 9.24 -20.74
C ARG A 102 -20.66 7.98 -21.56
N GLY A 103 -19.57 7.98 -22.32
CA GLY A 103 -19.13 6.81 -23.08
C GLY A 103 -18.83 5.62 -22.18
N LEU A 104 -18.12 5.85 -21.07
CA LEU A 104 -17.92 4.82 -20.04
C LEU A 104 -19.25 4.32 -19.46
N ALA A 105 -20.19 5.22 -19.14
CA ALA A 105 -21.49 4.82 -18.59
C ALA A 105 -22.31 3.95 -19.56
N GLY A 106 -22.07 4.05 -20.87
CA GLY A 106 -22.63 3.15 -21.89
C GLY A 106 -22.00 1.74 -21.90
N ASN A 107 -20.86 1.56 -21.24
CA ASN A 107 -20.18 0.28 -21.05
C ASN A 107 -20.15 -0.07 -19.56
N GLU A 108 -21.19 -0.79 -19.09
CA GLU A 108 -21.40 -1.11 -17.67
C GLU A 108 -20.15 -1.69 -16.98
N GLN A 109 -19.43 -2.59 -17.67
CA GLN A 109 -18.23 -3.19 -17.11
C GLN A 109 -17.09 -2.17 -16.98
N ALA A 110 -16.80 -1.39 -18.02
CA ALA A 110 -15.78 -0.35 -17.95
C ALA A 110 -16.12 0.71 -16.90
N TRP A 111 -17.40 1.11 -16.81
CA TRP A 111 -17.91 2.01 -15.79
C TRP A 111 -17.68 1.48 -14.38
N PHE A 112 -18.01 0.22 -14.11
CA PHE A 112 -17.83 -0.40 -12.79
C PHE A 112 -16.36 -0.32 -12.34
N PHE A 113 -15.42 -0.72 -13.21
CA PHE A 113 -13.99 -0.67 -12.90
C PHE A 113 -13.47 0.75 -12.73
N TRP A 114 -13.86 1.66 -13.62
CA TRP A 114 -13.49 3.07 -13.53
C TRP A 114 -14.00 3.70 -12.22
N ASN A 115 -15.27 3.47 -11.87
CA ASN A 115 -15.85 4.02 -10.66
C ASN A 115 -15.20 3.43 -9.41
N GLY A 116 -14.94 2.12 -9.39
CA GLY A 116 -14.18 1.47 -8.33
C GLY A 116 -12.78 2.07 -8.16
N PHE A 117 -12.05 2.24 -9.26
CA PHE A 117 -10.75 2.92 -9.28
C PHE A 117 -10.86 4.34 -8.71
N ARG A 118 -11.75 5.17 -9.28
CA ARG A 118 -11.93 6.57 -8.90
C ARG A 118 -12.25 6.72 -7.41
N LEU A 119 -13.21 5.95 -6.90
CA LEU A 119 -13.59 5.97 -5.48
C LEU A 119 -12.40 5.57 -4.60
N SER A 120 -11.65 4.54 -4.99
CA SER A 120 -10.45 4.11 -4.29
C SER A 120 -9.38 5.20 -4.23
N ILE A 121 -9.12 5.90 -5.35
CA ILE A 121 -8.18 7.03 -5.41
C ILE A 121 -8.66 8.18 -4.53
N MET A 122 -9.94 8.57 -4.62
CA MET A 122 -10.49 9.66 -3.82
C MET A 122 -10.33 9.38 -2.33
N GLN A 123 -10.58 8.15 -1.88
CA GLN A 123 -10.37 7.75 -0.49
C GLN A 123 -8.90 7.84 -0.06
N ARG A 124 -7.99 7.32 -0.89
CA ARG A 124 -6.54 7.35 -0.63
C ARG A 124 -6.00 8.78 -0.61
N ASN A 125 -6.42 9.63 -1.54
CA ASN A 125 -6.02 11.03 -1.62
C ASN A 125 -6.55 11.84 -0.43
N THR A 126 -7.84 11.66 -0.09
CA THR A 126 -8.44 12.29 1.12
C THR A 126 -7.62 11.96 2.36
N TYR A 127 -7.18 10.71 2.48
CA TYR A 127 -6.37 10.29 3.60
C TYR A 127 -4.93 10.81 3.54
N PHE A 128 -4.28 10.73 2.37
CA PHE A 128 -2.94 11.24 2.13
C PHE A 128 -2.83 12.71 2.58
N ILE A 129 -3.77 13.55 2.15
CA ILE A 129 -3.86 14.96 2.55
C ILE A 129 -3.95 15.06 4.08
N LYS A 130 -4.85 14.33 4.73
CA LYS A 130 -5.00 14.35 6.21
C LYS A 130 -3.72 13.94 6.95
N THR A 131 -3.01 12.92 6.47
CA THR A 131 -1.77 12.42 7.13
C THR A 131 -0.52 13.24 6.86
N GLN A 132 -0.48 14.02 5.79
CA GLN A 132 0.65 14.91 5.55
C GLN A 132 0.77 15.96 6.67
N TYR A 133 -0.35 16.31 7.32
CA TYR A 133 -0.41 17.29 8.40
C TYR A 133 -0.41 16.69 9.81
N ASN A 134 -0.79 15.43 9.98
CA ASN A 134 -0.84 14.78 11.29
C ASN A 134 0.37 13.87 11.45
N GLY A 135 1.31 14.28 12.33
CA GLY A 135 2.57 13.60 12.62
C GLY A 135 2.40 12.27 13.34
N ASP A 136 1.77 11.28 12.71
CA ASP A 136 1.79 9.91 13.19
C ASP A 136 3.24 9.41 13.19
N PHE A 137 3.75 9.05 14.36
CA PHE A 137 5.11 8.55 14.52
C PHE A 137 5.10 7.03 14.58
N ILE A 138 6.07 6.42 13.90
CA ILE A 138 6.34 4.98 14.01
C ILE A 138 7.56 4.75 14.91
N CYS A 139 7.48 3.76 15.79
CA CYS A 139 8.58 3.29 16.60
C CYS A 139 8.74 1.77 16.42
N ASP A 140 9.96 1.30 16.22
CA ASP A 140 10.30 -0.12 16.06
C ASP A 140 10.49 -0.86 17.40
N TYR A 141 10.24 -0.21 18.53
CA TYR A 141 10.14 -0.87 19.84
C TYR A 141 8.66 -1.17 20.14
N ALA A 142 8.28 -2.44 20.17
CA ALA A 142 6.88 -2.88 20.28
C ALA A 142 6.19 -2.37 21.55
N SER A 143 6.92 -2.34 22.67
CA SER A 143 6.44 -1.86 23.97
C SER A 143 6.58 -0.34 24.14
N CYS A 144 6.68 0.41 23.04
CA CYS A 144 6.66 1.87 23.08
C CYS A 144 5.25 2.36 23.46
N HIS A 145 5.10 2.85 24.70
CA HIS A 145 3.84 3.40 25.22
C HIS A 145 3.64 4.89 24.95
N SER A 146 4.52 5.52 24.17
CA SER A 146 4.52 6.97 24.04
C SER A 146 3.39 7.47 23.14
N THR A 147 2.16 7.39 23.62
CA THR A 147 1.04 8.21 23.15
C THR A 147 1.30 9.71 23.34
N ASN A 148 2.29 10.07 24.17
CA ASN A 148 2.60 11.44 24.59
C ASN A 148 3.68 12.15 23.74
N HIS A 149 4.21 11.54 22.68
CA HIS A 149 5.19 12.24 21.82
C HIS A 149 4.56 13.31 20.90
N GLY A 150 3.25 13.52 20.96
CA GLY A 150 2.53 14.55 20.20
C GLY A 150 1.92 15.69 21.04
N THR A 151 2.06 15.69 22.37
CA THR A 151 1.46 16.75 23.20
C THR A 151 2.35 18.00 23.23
N ALA A 152 2.17 18.85 22.22
CA ALA A 152 2.28 20.31 22.08
C ALA A 152 3.20 21.20 22.97
N GLY A 153 4.02 20.69 23.90
CA GLY A 153 4.79 21.51 24.84
C GLY A 153 6.32 21.34 24.82
N SER A 154 6.83 20.31 24.12
CA SER A 154 8.27 20.09 23.96
C SER A 154 8.73 20.70 22.64
N SER A 155 9.46 21.81 22.68
CA SER A 155 10.02 22.51 21.52
C SER A 155 11.05 21.70 20.72
N ASP A 156 11.43 20.52 21.20
CA ASP A 156 12.20 19.57 20.42
C ASP A 156 11.23 18.80 19.52
N THR A 157 11.10 19.26 18.28
CA THR A 157 10.33 18.60 17.21
C THR A 157 10.95 17.22 16.93
N GLY A 158 10.60 16.24 17.77
CA GLY A 158 11.23 14.93 17.92
C GLY A 158 11.41 14.20 16.60
N LYS A 159 12.56 14.43 15.95
CA LYS A 159 12.94 13.73 14.72
C LYS A 159 13.13 12.26 15.06
N LEU A 160 12.48 11.39 14.27
CA LEU A 160 12.68 9.95 14.38
C LEU A 160 14.16 9.60 14.24
N LYS A 161 14.68 8.82 15.19
CA LYS A 161 16.06 8.36 15.22
C LYS A 161 16.15 7.05 14.45
N LYS A 162 16.93 7.03 13.37
CA LYS A 162 17.22 5.80 12.61
C LYS A 162 18.40 5.08 13.25
N CYS A 163 18.40 3.75 13.26
CA CYS A 163 19.61 3.01 13.59
C CYS A 163 20.71 3.35 12.56
N SER A 164 21.83 3.90 13.04
CA SER A 164 22.94 4.36 12.18
C SER A 164 23.63 3.24 11.41
N ARG A 165 23.51 1.98 11.86
CA ARG A 165 24.16 0.82 11.22
C ARG A 165 23.31 0.23 10.09
N CYS A 166 22.06 -0.11 10.36
CA CYS A 166 21.21 -0.81 9.39
C CYS A 166 20.26 0.12 8.62
N SER A 167 19.99 1.33 9.13
CA SER A 167 19.00 2.28 8.60
C SER A 167 17.58 1.70 8.39
N SER A 168 17.30 0.50 8.91
CA SER A 168 16.07 -0.25 8.63
C SER A 168 15.00 -0.09 9.72
N VAL A 169 15.39 0.39 10.89
CA VAL A 169 14.51 0.65 12.03
C VAL A 169 14.58 2.12 12.47
N VAL A 170 13.48 2.62 13.03
CA VAL A 170 13.26 3.98 13.52
C VAL A 170 12.70 3.97 14.94
N TYR A 171 13.15 4.91 15.74
CA TYR A 171 12.75 5.05 17.13
C TYR A 171 12.35 6.49 17.44
N CYS A 172 11.40 6.66 18.35
CA CYS A 172 11.07 7.98 18.88
C CYS A 172 12.14 8.52 19.84
N SER A 173 12.95 7.65 20.45
CA SER A 173 13.97 8.03 21.43
C SER A 173 15.14 7.05 21.45
N THR A 174 16.27 7.50 22.00
CA THR A 174 17.46 6.66 22.26
C THR A 174 17.16 5.56 23.27
N GLU A 175 16.21 5.78 24.18
CA GLU A 175 15.80 4.77 25.15
C GLU A 175 15.02 3.63 24.50
N CYS A 176 14.08 3.93 23.59
CA CYS A 176 13.40 2.90 22.81
C CYS A 176 14.40 2.10 21.95
N GLN A 177 15.38 2.77 21.34
CA GLN A 177 16.45 2.10 20.61
C GLN A 177 17.26 1.15 21.51
N ARG A 178 17.62 1.57 22.73
CA ARG A 178 18.42 0.76 23.68
C ARG A 178 17.65 -0.47 24.14
N LYS A 179 16.38 -0.33 24.48
CA LYS A 179 15.52 -1.47 24.89
C LYS A 179 15.35 -2.46 23.74
N ASP A 180 14.98 -1.96 22.57
CA ASP A 180 14.81 -2.81 21.38
C ASP A 180 16.12 -3.49 20.95
N TRP A 181 17.27 -2.83 21.15
CA TRP A 181 18.59 -3.43 20.92
C TRP A 181 18.82 -4.67 21.76
N ILE A 182 18.46 -4.62 23.05
CA ILE A 182 18.66 -5.74 23.98
C ILE A 182 17.72 -6.89 23.63
N GLU A 183 16.46 -6.60 23.33
CA GLU A 183 15.42 -7.61 23.12
C GLU A 183 15.52 -8.31 21.76
N PHE A 184 15.68 -7.55 20.67
CA PHE A 184 15.56 -8.10 19.32
C PHE A 184 16.61 -7.56 18.34
N HIS A 185 16.78 -6.23 18.29
CA HIS A 185 17.47 -5.59 17.17
C HIS A 185 18.95 -5.98 17.06
N ARG A 186 19.64 -6.31 18.18
CA ARG A 186 21.03 -6.77 18.12
C ARG A 186 21.22 -7.98 17.21
N GLY A 187 20.30 -8.95 17.25
CA GLY A 187 20.33 -10.15 16.39
C GLY A 187 19.94 -9.88 14.94
N GLU A 188 19.16 -8.82 14.70
CA GLU A 188 18.62 -8.48 13.38
C GLU A 188 19.48 -7.48 12.60
N CYS A 189 20.31 -6.70 13.29
CA CYS A 189 20.93 -5.48 12.76
C CYS A 189 21.83 -5.76 11.54
N THR A 190 22.63 -6.83 11.61
CA THR A 190 23.56 -7.21 10.53
C THR A 190 22.80 -7.62 9.26
N GLU A 191 21.83 -8.53 9.38
CA GLU A 191 21.03 -8.96 8.22
C GLU A 191 20.17 -7.82 7.67
N SER A 192 19.59 -7.01 8.54
CA SER A 192 18.86 -5.80 8.14
C SER A 192 19.75 -4.81 7.38
N ARG A 193 21.02 -4.68 7.77
CA ARG A 193 21.99 -3.84 7.05
C ARG A 193 22.30 -4.39 5.67
N ASN A 194 22.53 -5.70 5.56
CA ASN A 194 22.79 -6.37 4.29
C ASN A 194 21.59 -6.21 3.33
N GLU A 195 20.38 -6.40 3.85
CA GLU A 195 19.14 -6.19 3.12
C GLU A 195 18.99 -4.73 2.66
N HIS A 196 19.27 -3.76 3.53
CA HIS A 196 19.23 -2.34 3.20
C HIS A 196 20.21 -1.99 2.06
N ILE A 197 21.45 -2.48 2.12
CA ILE A 197 22.46 -2.26 1.08
C ILE A 197 21.99 -2.86 -0.25
N ARG A 198 21.51 -4.11 -0.24
CA ARG A 198 21.00 -4.79 -1.43
C ARG A 198 19.88 -3.97 -2.08
N ARG A 199 18.90 -3.53 -1.28
CA ARG A 199 17.78 -2.70 -1.76
C ARG A 199 18.22 -1.35 -2.28
N LYS A 200 19.19 -0.71 -1.64
CA LYS A 200 19.72 0.56 -2.12
C LYS A 200 20.38 0.40 -3.49
N SER A 201 21.12 -0.69 -3.70
CA SER A 201 21.76 -0.99 -4.98
C SER A 201 20.76 -1.29 -6.10
N SER A 202 19.67 -2.00 -5.81
CA SER A 202 18.59 -2.31 -6.77
C SER A 202 17.56 -1.17 -6.92
N GLN A 203 17.81 -0.02 -6.29
CA GLN A 203 16.88 1.10 -6.17
C GLN A 203 15.52 0.71 -5.58
N SER A 204 15.46 -0.40 -4.82
CA SER A 204 14.24 -0.97 -4.28
C SER A 204 13.98 -0.64 -2.81
N CYS A 205 14.18 0.63 -2.43
CA CYS A 205 14.12 1.09 -1.04
C CYS A 205 12.71 1.45 -0.58
N TYR A 206 12.16 0.66 0.35
CA TYR A 206 10.95 1.01 1.08
C TYR A 206 11.30 2.03 2.17
N THR A 207 11.01 3.31 1.90
CA THR A 207 11.43 4.39 2.78
C THR A 207 10.60 4.43 4.06
N HIS A 208 11.17 4.97 5.14
CA HIS A 208 10.44 5.21 6.39
C HIS A 208 9.23 6.12 6.21
N GLN A 209 9.27 7.05 5.24
CA GLN A 209 8.13 7.90 4.91
C GLN A 209 6.98 7.08 4.29
N MET A 210 7.28 6.18 3.37
CA MET A 210 6.28 5.30 2.77
C MET A 210 5.72 4.31 3.81
N ARG A 211 6.59 3.76 4.68
CA ARG A 211 6.18 2.95 5.82
C ARG A 211 5.22 3.68 6.74
N ARG A 212 5.55 4.92 7.13
CA ARG A 212 4.69 5.76 7.98
C ARG A 212 3.33 6.00 7.33
N PHE A 213 3.31 6.33 6.04
CA PHE A 213 2.08 6.48 5.27
C PHE A 213 1.24 5.19 5.27
N HIS A 214 1.86 4.04 5.02
CA HIS A 214 1.15 2.75 5.00
C HIS A 214 0.62 2.33 6.37
N VAL A 215 1.37 2.55 7.46
CA VAL A 215 0.88 2.32 8.83
C VAL A 215 -0.38 3.15 9.10
N ALA A 216 -0.31 4.44 8.76
CA ALA A 216 -1.42 5.36 8.94
C ALA A 216 -2.62 4.90 8.07
N TYR A 217 -2.36 4.55 6.80
CA TYR A 217 -3.39 4.09 5.87
C TYR A 217 -4.09 2.82 6.34
N VAL A 218 -3.36 1.86 6.89
CA VAL A 218 -3.94 0.66 7.52
C VAL A 218 -4.86 1.03 8.67
N ALA A 219 -4.44 1.94 9.56
CA ALA A 219 -5.28 2.42 10.65
C ALA A 219 -6.57 3.08 10.13
N PHE A 220 -6.47 3.88 9.06
CA PHE A 220 -7.64 4.49 8.41
C PHE A 220 -8.60 3.47 7.82
N LEU A 221 -8.10 2.47 7.11
CA LEU A 221 -8.94 1.42 6.54
C LEU A 221 -9.69 0.69 7.66
N LEU A 222 -9.00 0.34 8.75
CA LEU A 222 -9.64 -0.31 9.89
C LEU A 222 -10.71 0.59 10.54
N ASN A 223 -10.40 1.87 10.79
CA ASN A 223 -11.36 2.81 11.37
C ASN A 223 -12.58 3.05 10.47
N ARG A 224 -12.41 2.99 9.14
CA ARG A 224 -13.50 3.23 8.20
C ARG A 224 -14.38 2.01 8.01
N TYR A 225 -13.78 0.83 7.86
CA TYR A 225 -14.48 -0.38 7.42
C TYR A 225 -14.79 -1.34 8.57
N CYS A 226 -14.13 -1.18 9.71
CA CYS A 226 -14.25 -2.11 10.83
C CYS A 226 -14.71 -1.44 12.14
N SER A 227 -15.10 -0.15 12.12
CA SER A 227 -15.60 0.55 13.31
C SER A 227 -17.01 0.13 13.75
N GLY A 228 -17.79 -0.51 12.87
CA GLY A 228 -19.12 -1.06 13.20
C GLY A 228 -19.18 -2.59 13.27
N LEU A 229 -18.09 -3.27 12.90
CA LEU A 229 -17.95 -4.70 13.08
C LEU A 229 -17.20 -4.88 14.39
N GLU A 230 -17.91 -5.14 15.48
CA GLU A 230 -17.30 -5.83 16.62
C GLU A 230 -16.97 -7.24 16.15
N TRP A 231 -15.96 -7.37 15.28
CA TRP A 231 -15.35 -8.66 14.94
C TRP A 231 -15.13 -9.35 16.27
N ASP A 232 -15.70 -10.55 16.38
CA ASP A 232 -15.77 -11.32 17.62
C ASP A 232 -14.40 -11.27 18.31
N ILE A 233 -14.28 -10.34 19.26
CA ILE A 233 -13.01 -9.96 19.89
C ILE A 233 -12.45 -11.18 20.66
N ALA A 234 -13.30 -12.20 20.83
CA ALA A 234 -12.96 -13.49 21.39
C ALA A 234 -11.88 -14.22 20.58
N ASP A 235 -11.88 -14.18 19.25
CA ASP A 235 -10.93 -14.98 18.47
C ASP A 235 -9.63 -14.23 18.14
N ARG A 236 -8.72 -14.20 19.11
CA ARG A 236 -7.34 -13.70 18.93
C ARG A 236 -6.43 -14.68 18.20
N ARG A 237 -6.96 -15.77 17.65
CA ARG A 237 -6.18 -16.73 16.85
C ARG A 237 -6.12 -16.35 15.38
N SER A 238 -6.73 -15.22 15.00
CA SER A 238 -6.60 -14.67 13.65
C SER A 238 -6.35 -13.17 13.67
N ILE A 239 -5.82 -12.66 12.55
CA ILE A 239 -5.63 -11.23 12.31
C ILE A 239 -6.27 -10.81 11.01
N THR A 240 -6.70 -9.56 10.95
CA THR A 240 -7.18 -8.96 9.70
C THR A 240 -6.01 -8.80 8.72
N SER A 241 -6.22 -9.25 7.49
CA SER A 241 -5.31 -9.04 6.37
C SER A 241 -5.96 -8.10 5.35
N LEU A 242 -5.22 -7.10 4.90
CA LEU A 242 -5.67 -6.10 3.94
C LEU A 242 -4.80 -6.16 2.69
N ASP A 243 -5.43 -6.27 1.51
CA ASP A 243 -4.71 -6.07 0.26
C ASP A 243 -4.79 -4.61 -0.17
N GLY A 244 -3.70 -3.87 0.01
CA GLY A 244 -3.58 -2.47 -0.39
C GLY A 244 -3.57 -2.25 -1.90
N SER A 245 -3.38 -3.32 -2.69
CA SER A 245 -3.41 -3.30 -4.16
C SER A 245 -4.83 -3.37 -4.73
N CYS A 246 -5.80 -3.84 -3.94
CA CYS A 246 -7.18 -3.98 -4.37
C CYS A 246 -7.86 -2.60 -4.51
N LEU A 247 -8.66 -2.43 -5.57
CA LEU A 247 -9.49 -1.24 -5.75
C LEU A 247 -10.64 -1.20 -4.75
N ILE A 248 -11.23 -2.38 -4.51
CA ILE A 248 -12.29 -2.62 -3.54
C ILE A 248 -11.65 -3.38 -2.40
N LEU A 249 -11.61 -2.77 -1.21
CA LEU A 249 -11.04 -3.42 -0.05
C LEU A 249 -11.93 -4.58 0.38
N GLN A 250 -11.35 -5.78 0.44
CA GLN A 250 -11.96 -6.97 1.01
C GLN A 250 -11.02 -7.44 2.12
N PRO A 251 -11.35 -7.20 3.40
CA PRO A 251 -10.54 -7.70 4.50
C PRO A 251 -10.63 -9.23 4.55
N ASP A 252 -9.47 -9.87 4.61
CA ASP A 252 -9.34 -11.31 4.82
C ASP A 252 -8.95 -11.59 6.28
N SER A 253 -9.03 -12.86 6.68
CA SER A 253 -8.55 -13.33 7.98
C SER A 253 -7.35 -14.26 7.78
N VAL A 254 -6.29 -14.04 8.57
CA VAL A 254 -5.09 -14.88 8.58
C VAL A 254 -5.01 -15.56 9.94
N SER A 255 -5.00 -16.89 9.95
CA SER A 255 -4.78 -17.67 11.17
C SER A 255 -3.36 -17.46 11.70
N LEU A 256 -3.25 -17.29 13.02
CA LEU A 256 -2.01 -17.23 13.79
C LEU A 256 -1.60 -18.59 14.36
N GLU A 257 -2.40 -19.64 14.12
CA GLU A 257 -2.07 -21.00 14.55
C GLU A 257 -0.90 -21.56 13.72
N GLY A 258 0.04 -22.23 14.41
CA GLY A 258 1.23 -22.82 13.78
C GLY A 258 2.21 -21.79 13.20
N GLU A 259 2.97 -22.23 12.20
CA GLU A 259 3.97 -21.42 11.47
C GLU A 259 3.42 -20.81 10.16
N GLY A 260 2.24 -21.25 9.71
CA GLY A 260 1.67 -20.85 8.41
C GLY A 260 1.42 -19.35 8.28
N TRP A 261 1.29 -18.64 9.39
CA TRP A 261 1.16 -17.18 9.42
C TRP A 261 2.39 -16.45 8.82
N TRP A 262 3.60 -17.03 8.93
CA TRP A 262 4.81 -16.50 8.29
C TRP A 262 4.67 -16.53 6.76
N GLU A 263 3.98 -17.53 6.24
CA GLU A 263 3.73 -17.82 4.82
C GLU A 263 2.29 -17.49 4.40
N SER A 264 1.64 -16.59 5.14
CA SER A 264 0.24 -16.16 4.92
C SER A 264 -0.05 -15.59 3.53
N HIS A 265 0.99 -15.34 2.73
CA HIS A 265 0.86 -15.00 1.32
C HIS A 265 1.53 -16.11 0.48
N PRO A 266 0.78 -17.10 -0.02
CA PRO A 266 1.36 -18.27 -0.70
C PRO A 266 2.12 -17.94 -1.97
N GLN A 267 1.88 -16.76 -2.55
CA GLN A 267 2.56 -16.26 -3.75
C GLN A 267 3.93 -15.64 -3.44
N LEU A 268 4.30 -15.53 -2.17
CA LEU A 268 5.49 -14.81 -1.72
C LEU A 268 6.39 -15.68 -0.83
N HIS A 269 7.68 -15.64 -1.13
CA HIS A 269 8.73 -16.15 -0.25
C HIS A 269 9.36 -15.01 0.56
N PHE A 270 9.57 -15.23 1.86
CA PHE A 270 10.16 -14.25 2.79
C PHE A 270 11.53 -14.72 3.30
N PRO A 271 12.65 -14.26 2.71
CA PRO A 271 13.99 -14.69 3.09
C PRO A 271 14.46 -14.11 4.44
N GLN A 272 13.67 -13.23 5.05
CA GLN A 272 14.05 -12.48 6.26
C GLN A 272 13.82 -13.29 7.54
N HIS A 273 14.30 -14.54 7.59
CA HIS A 273 14.11 -15.42 8.75
C HIS A 273 14.63 -14.82 10.06
N TYR A 274 15.60 -13.89 9.99
CA TYR A 274 16.10 -13.14 11.13
C TYR A 274 15.01 -12.30 11.85
N LEU A 275 13.88 -11.99 11.19
CA LEU A 275 12.75 -11.29 11.80
C LEU A 275 11.78 -12.23 12.52
N LYS A 276 11.84 -13.56 12.31
CA LYS A 276 10.90 -14.52 12.91
C LYS A 276 10.79 -14.38 14.43
N PRO A 277 11.88 -14.28 15.22
CA PRO A 277 11.76 -14.19 16.68
C PRO A 277 10.93 -13.01 17.16
N ARG A 278 11.17 -11.81 16.60
CA ARG A 278 10.40 -10.59 16.95
C ARG A 278 8.95 -10.71 16.52
N LEU A 279 8.71 -11.27 15.33
CA LEU A 279 7.37 -11.45 14.79
C LEU A 279 6.56 -12.47 15.61
N SER A 280 7.18 -13.57 16.05
CA SER A 280 6.56 -14.53 16.96
C SER A 280 6.28 -13.92 18.34
N ALA A 281 7.20 -13.13 18.91
CA ALA A 281 6.95 -12.44 20.18
C ALA A 281 5.73 -11.50 20.10
N LEU A 282 5.59 -10.75 19.00
CA LEU A 282 4.43 -9.89 18.76
C LEU A 282 3.13 -10.69 18.62
N LYS A 283 3.19 -11.84 17.93
CA LYS A 283 2.06 -12.77 17.79
C LYS A 283 1.63 -13.31 19.16
N ASP A 284 2.59 -13.77 19.96
CA ASP A 284 2.33 -14.37 21.26
C ASP A 284 1.78 -13.33 22.27
N GLU A 285 2.28 -12.10 22.25
CA GLU A 285 1.70 -10.96 23.00
C GLU A 285 0.23 -10.73 22.61
N TYR A 286 -0.08 -10.77 21.31
CA TYR A 286 -1.43 -10.57 20.81
C TYR A 286 -2.39 -11.68 21.23
N ILE A 287 -2.00 -12.95 21.02
CA ILE A 287 -2.80 -14.14 21.36
C ILE A 287 -3.04 -14.22 22.87
N SER A 288 -1.99 -14.08 23.68
CA SER A 288 -2.08 -14.14 25.15
C SER A 288 -2.93 -13.00 25.73
N GLY A 289 -3.02 -11.91 24.98
CA GLY A 289 -3.67 -10.70 25.42
C GLY A 289 -2.97 -9.95 26.54
N ALA A 290 -1.66 -10.14 26.66
CA ALA A 290 -0.80 -9.33 27.50
C ALA A 290 -0.81 -7.83 27.11
N GLY A 291 -1.21 -7.49 25.88
CA GLY A 291 -1.42 -6.12 25.44
C GLY A 291 -2.65 -5.44 26.07
N SER A 292 -2.69 -4.10 26.04
CA SER A 292 -3.84 -3.34 26.55
C SER A 292 -5.14 -3.70 25.82
N PRO A 293 -6.31 -3.62 26.48
CA PRO A 293 -7.59 -3.66 25.80
C PRO A 293 -7.60 -2.69 24.61
N GLY A 294 -8.05 -3.13 23.44
CA GLY A 294 -8.04 -2.31 22.22
C GLY A 294 -6.75 -2.34 21.39
N VAL A 295 -5.83 -3.29 21.63
CA VAL A 295 -4.79 -3.61 20.64
C VAL A 295 -5.38 -4.46 19.51
N ARG A 296 -4.96 -4.17 18.27
CA ARG A 296 -5.23 -4.98 17.08
C ARG A 296 -3.94 -5.21 16.31
N LEU A 297 -3.75 -6.42 15.82
CA LEU A 297 -2.70 -6.75 14.89
C LEU A 297 -3.34 -6.87 13.50
N VAL A 298 -2.79 -6.14 12.53
CA VAL A 298 -3.30 -6.13 11.15
C VAL A 298 -2.14 -6.37 10.21
N GLN A 299 -2.33 -7.25 9.25
CA GLN A 299 -1.39 -7.45 8.16
C GLN A 299 -1.88 -6.70 6.92
N ALA A 300 -0.98 -6.06 6.19
CA ALA A 300 -1.33 -5.38 4.95
C ALA A 300 -0.30 -5.65 3.86
N PHE A 301 -0.75 -6.01 2.67
CA PHE A 301 0.09 -6.19 1.50
C PHE A 301 0.11 -4.91 0.65
N PHE A 302 1.30 -4.48 0.24
CA PHE A 302 1.52 -3.35 -0.65
C PHE A 302 2.41 -3.77 -1.81
N PRO A 303 1.94 -3.67 -3.06
CA PRO A 303 2.73 -4.05 -4.21
C PRO A 303 3.84 -3.02 -4.40
N LEU A 304 5.06 -3.52 -4.56
CA LEU A 304 6.22 -2.71 -4.93
C LEU A 304 6.71 -3.02 -6.32
N GLY A 305 6.16 -4.03 -6.99
CA GLY A 305 6.41 -4.45 -8.37
C GLY A 305 5.41 -5.55 -8.72
N MET A 306 5.38 -6.01 -9.97
CA MET A 306 4.44 -7.08 -10.37
C MET A 306 4.59 -8.37 -9.56
N LYS A 307 5.80 -8.61 -9.09
CA LYS A 307 6.26 -9.86 -8.49
C LYS A 307 6.79 -9.65 -7.07
N PHE A 308 6.71 -8.44 -6.55
CA PHE A 308 7.34 -8.05 -5.30
C PHE A 308 6.39 -7.20 -4.50
N GLY A 309 6.40 -7.37 -3.18
CA GLY A 309 5.64 -6.50 -2.32
C GLY A 309 6.19 -6.44 -0.91
N VAL A 310 5.62 -5.51 -0.17
CA VAL A 310 5.80 -5.40 1.27
C VAL A 310 4.58 -5.98 1.94
N VAL A 311 4.83 -6.85 2.92
CA VAL A 311 3.84 -7.25 3.90
C VAL A 311 4.17 -6.50 5.18
N LEU A 312 3.28 -5.58 5.52
CA LEU A 312 3.39 -4.72 6.69
C LEU A 312 2.49 -5.29 7.79
N THR A 313 3.10 -5.81 8.85
CA THR A 313 2.36 -6.14 10.07
C THR A 313 2.31 -4.89 10.94
N VAL A 314 1.12 -4.44 11.31
CA VAL A 314 0.89 -3.19 12.05
C VAL A 314 0.21 -3.50 13.38
N ARG A 315 0.81 -3.04 14.48
CA ARG A 315 0.19 -3.05 15.80
C ARG A 315 -0.54 -1.72 15.98
N LEU A 316 -1.86 -1.81 15.98
CA LEU A 316 -2.77 -0.70 16.18
C LEU A 316 -3.22 -0.66 17.64
N THR A 317 -3.32 0.53 18.22
CA THR A 317 -3.84 0.74 19.57
C THR A 317 -5.03 1.69 19.51
N LYS A 318 -6.10 1.36 20.24
CA LYS A 318 -7.30 2.20 20.33
C LYS A 318 -7.00 3.46 21.16
N SER A 319 -7.35 4.63 20.63
CA SER A 319 -7.18 5.97 21.22
C SER A 319 -8.51 6.71 21.07
N GLY A 320 -9.37 6.65 22.08
CA GLY A 320 -10.78 7.05 21.94
C GLY A 320 -11.52 6.06 21.04
N ASP A 321 -12.24 6.53 20.03
CA ASP A 321 -12.98 5.68 19.09
C ASP A 321 -12.18 5.28 17.85
N GLN A 322 -10.89 5.63 17.80
CA GLN A 322 -10.04 5.41 16.64
C GLN A 322 -8.82 4.57 16.98
N TYR A 323 -8.50 3.63 16.11
CA TYR A 323 -7.22 2.94 16.09
C TYR A 323 -6.14 3.85 15.50
N LYS A 324 -4.96 3.82 16.11
CA LYS A 324 -3.74 4.49 15.63
C LYS A 324 -2.61 3.48 15.54
N GLY A 325 -1.79 3.59 14.50
CA GLY A 325 -0.58 2.78 14.37
C GLY A 325 0.60 3.42 15.09
N GLY A 326 1.21 2.67 16.01
CA GLY A 326 2.42 3.11 16.73
C GLY A 326 3.65 2.23 16.43
N TYR A 327 3.41 1.01 15.96
CA TYR A 327 4.44 0.03 15.66
C TYR A 327 4.09 -0.72 14.38
N SER A 328 5.11 -1.12 13.63
CA SER A 328 4.94 -2.01 12.50
C SER A 328 6.16 -2.91 12.31
N MET A 329 6.06 -3.90 11.44
CA MET A 329 7.19 -4.69 10.94
C MET A 329 7.05 -4.88 9.44
N VAL A 330 8.17 -4.74 8.74
CA VAL A 330 8.21 -4.85 7.28
C VAL A 330 8.83 -6.19 6.90
N ARG A 331 8.04 -7.01 6.21
CA ARG A 331 8.52 -8.16 5.44
C ARG A 331 8.48 -7.81 3.96
N TYR A 332 9.44 -8.33 3.22
CA TYR A 332 9.57 -8.15 1.79
C TYR A 332 9.39 -9.49 1.12
N GLY A 333 8.29 -9.62 0.39
CA GLY A 333 8.02 -10.81 -0.40
C GLY A 333 8.77 -10.78 -1.72
N LEU A 334 9.48 -11.86 -1.99
CA LEU A 334 9.96 -12.24 -3.32
C LEU A 334 8.94 -13.19 -3.96
N PRO A 335 8.89 -13.34 -5.29
CA PRO A 335 8.15 -14.43 -5.91
C PRO A 335 8.56 -15.77 -5.32
N ALA A 336 7.57 -16.62 -5.05
CA ALA A 336 7.80 -18.02 -4.76
C ALA A 336 8.41 -18.76 -5.97
#